data_AF-A0A6M3JMP7-F1
#
_entry.id   AF-A0A6M3JMP7-F1
#
_cell.length_a   1.000
_cell.length_b   1.000
_cell.length_c   1.000
_cell.angle_alpha   90.00
_cell.angle_beta   90.00
_cell.angle_gamma   90.00
#
_symmetry.space_group_name_H-M   'P 1'
#
loop_
_entity.id
_entity.type
_entity.pdbx_description
1 polymer ?
#
loop_
_entity_poly.entity_id
_entity_poly.type
_entity_poly.pdbx_seq_one_letter_code
_entity_poly.pdbx_strand_id
1 'polypeptide(L)' 'MAWQDFPMITCPHCGKEFQMDDYYSMEGGDSFGCHHCEKEIYVWSTDTTLSGDIQARPEERQRKN' A
#
# COMPACT_ATOMS: atom_id res chain seq x y z
N MET A 1 5.45 -20.18 -11.12
CA MET A 1 5.57 -18.71 -11.07
C MET A 1 4.44 -18.22 -10.20
N ALA A 2 4.71 -17.79 -8.98
CA ALA A 2 3.71 -17.09 -8.18
C ALA A 2 3.62 -15.68 -8.78
N TRP A 3 2.49 -15.36 -9.40
CA TRP A 3 2.19 -13.99 -9.76
C TRP A 3 2.10 -13.23 -8.44
N GLN A 4 2.75 -12.07 -8.37
CA GLN A 4 2.60 -11.22 -7.18
C GLN A 4 1.15 -10.76 -7.15
N ASP A 5 0.47 -11.00 -6.02
CA ASP A 5 -0.89 -10.51 -5.78
C ASP A 5 -0.83 -9.00 -5.48
N PHE A 6 -0.57 -8.18 -6.53
CA PHE A 6 -0.60 -6.73 -6.37
C PHE A 6 -2.05 -6.22 -6.32
N PRO A 7 -2.31 -5.11 -5.61
CA PRO A 7 -3.63 -4.49 -5.56
C PRO A 7 -4.17 -4.15 -6.95
N MET A 8 -5.46 -4.37 -7.15
CA MET A 8 -6.21 -3.88 -8.30
C MET A 8 -6.96 -2.61 -7.91
N ILE A 9 -6.91 -1.58 -8.76
CA ILE A 9 -7.65 -0.34 -8.57
C ILE A 9 -8.51 -0.03 -9.78
N THR A 10 -9.64 0.64 -9.55
CA THR A 10 -10.52 1.14 -10.61
C THR A 10 -10.20 2.60 -10.93
N CYS A 11 -9.95 2.92 -12.20
CA CYS A 11 -9.76 4.30 -12.64
C CYS A 11 -11.07 5.11 -12.49
N PRO A 12 -11.08 6.23 -11.73
CA PRO A 12 -12.29 7.03 -11.56
C PRO A 12 -12.74 7.76 -12.85
N HIS A 13 -11.85 7.87 -13.84
CA HIS A 13 -12.15 8.58 -15.09
C HIS A 13 -12.72 7.72 -16.21
N CYS A 14 -12.35 6.44 -16.27
CA CYS A 14 -12.75 5.53 -17.35
C CYS A 14 -13.39 4.22 -16.88
N GLY A 15 -13.38 3.95 -15.57
CA GLY A 15 -13.98 2.76 -14.96
C GLY A 15 -13.22 1.45 -15.20
N LYS A 16 -12.07 1.47 -15.88
CA LYS A 16 -11.25 0.27 -16.08
C LYS A 16 -10.41 -0.05 -14.86
N GLU A 17 -10.24 -1.33 -14.58
CA GLU A 17 -9.37 -1.85 -13.55
C GLU A 17 -7.96 -2.12 -14.08
N PHE A 18 -6.96 -1.88 -13.23
CA PHE A 18 -5.57 -2.20 -13.53
C PHE A 18 -4.80 -2.51 -12.24
N GLN A 19 -3.73 -3.27 -12.42
CA GLN A 19 -2.82 -3.66 -11.36
C GLN A 19 -1.94 -2.46 -10.98
N MET A 20 -1.74 -2.26 -9.68
CA MET A 20 -0.94 -1.17 -9.16
C MET A 20 0.41 -1.68 -8.65
N ASP A 21 1.44 -1.52 -9.46
CA ASP A 21 2.76 -2.10 -9.19
C ASP A 21 3.53 -1.31 -8.11
N ASP A 22 3.41 0.02 -8.07
CA ASP A 22 4.19 0.91 -7.18
C ASP A 22 3.49 1.21 -5.83
N TYR A 23 2.55 0.37 -5.40
CA TYR A 23 1.70 0.69 -4.25
C TYR A 23 2.43 0.76 -2.88
N TYR A 24 3.59 0.12 -2.76
CA TYR A 24 4.39 0.16 -1.53
C TYR A 24 5.03 1.52 -1.25
N SER A 25 5.20 2.36 -2.28
CA SER A 25 5.86 3.67 -2.18
C SER A 25 4.90 4.85 -2.28
N MET A 26 3.58 4.60 -2.31
CA MET A 26 2.60 5.67 -2.42
C MET A 26 2.31 6.34 -1.08
N GLU A 27 2.21 7.66 -1.12
CA GLU A 27 1.79 8.50 -0.02
C GLU A 27 0.60 9.39 -0.44
N GLY A 28 -0.17 9.85 0.55
CA GLY A 28 -1.20 10.87 0.29
C GLY A 28 -0.54 12.13 -0.27
N GLY A 29 -1.04 12.61 -1.41
CA GLY A 29 -0.41 13.71 -2.15
C GLY A 29 0.19 13.31 -3.49
N ASP A 30 0.47 12.02 -3.69
CA ASP A 30 1.02 11.52 -4.95
C ASP A 30 -0.02 11.51 -6.07
N SER A 31 0.47 11.40 -7.31
CA SER A 31 -0.36 11.17 -8.48
C SER A 31 0.28 10.18 -9.45
N PHE A 32 -0.55 9.52 -10.24
CA PHE A 32 -0.10 8.57 -11.26
C PHE A 32 -1.07 8.54 -12.45
N GLY A 33 -0.57 8.13 -13.62
CA GLY A 33 -1.36 8.09 -14.85
C GLY A 33 -2.09 6.76 -15.05
N CYS A 34 -3.34 6.82 -15.53
CA CYS A 34 -4.06 5.62 -15.96
C CYS A 34 -3.53 5.11 -17.31
N HIS A 35 -3.06 3.86 -17.39
CA HIS A 35 -2.55 3.26 -18.63
C HIS A 35 -3.60 3.09 -19.75
N HIS A 36 -4.89 3.21 -19.44
CA HIS A 36 -5.96 3.05 -20.42
C HIS A 36 -6.51 4.36 -20.99
N CYS A 37 -6.45 5.46 -20.23
CA CYS A 37 -7.06 6.72 -20.64
C CYS A 37 -6.15 7.94 -20.43
N GLU A 38 -4.92 7.72 -19.96
CA GLU A 38 -3.85 8.70 -19.78
C GLU A 38 -4.16 9.84 -18.81
N LYS A 39 -5.33 9.82 -18.16
CA LYS A 39 -5.70 10.79 -17.13
C LYS A 39 -4.98 10.49 -15.83
N GLU A 40 -4.60 11.57 -15.16
CA GLU A 40 -3.99 11.55 -13.84
C GLU A 40 -5.00 11.17 -12.75
N ILE A 41 -4.55 10.35 -11.80
CA ILE A 41 -5.28 9.92 -10.62
C ILE A 41 -4.49 10.41 -9.41
N TYR A 42 -5.19 11.06 -8.48
CA TYR A 42 -4.61 11.61 -7.26
C TYR A 42 -4.84 10.69 -6.07
N VAL A 43 -3.81 10.47 -5.26
CA VAL A 43 -3.87 9.68 -4.02
C VAL A 43 -4.28 10.62 -2.88
N TRP A 44 -5.50 10.47 -2.37
CA TRP A 44 -6.00 11.31 -1.28
C TRP A 44 -5.38 10.96 0.08
N SER A 45 -5.34 9.67 0.43
CA SER A 45 -4.76 9.16 1.67
C SER A 45 -4.31 7.71 1.51
N THR A 46 -3.38 7.28 2.35
CA THR A 46 -2.96 5.89 2.48
C THR A 46 -3.15 5.41 3.92
N ASP A 47 -3.73 4.22 4.08
CA ASP A 47 -4.04 3.62 5.38
C ASP A 47 -3.44 2.20 5.42
N THR A 48 -2.60 1.92 6.42
CA THR A 48 -2.01 0.58 6.63
C THR A 48 -2.59 -0.06 7.88
N THR A 49 -3.22 -1.24 7.73
CA THR A 49 -3.75 -2.01 8.86
C THR A 49 -2.86 -3.21 9.15
N LEU A 50 -2.33 -3.29 10.37
CA LEU A 50 -1.62 -4.47 10.87
C LEU A 50 -2.57 -5.28 11.76
N SER A 51 -2.59 -6.60 11.57
CA SER A 51 -3.36 -7.53 12.42
C SER A 51 -2.49 -8.70 12.85
N GLY A 52 -2.66 -9.15 14.10
CA GLY A 52 -1.90 -10.26 14.69
C GLY A 52 -1.73 -10.13 16.20
N ASP A 53 -1.08 -11.13 16.81
CA ASP A 53 -0.67 -11.09 18.21
C ASP A 53 0.54 -10.17 18.38
N ILE A 54 0.28 -8.87 18.52
CA ILE A 54 1.31 -7.86 18.69
C ILE A 54 1.76 -7.88 20.16
N GLN A 55 2.93 -8.46 20.42
CA GLN A 55 3.51 -8.53 21.76
C GLN A 55 4.59 -7.47 21.98
N ALA A 56 4.67 -6.93 23.20
CA ALA A 56 5.78 -6.10 23.60
C ALA A 56 7.09 -6.90 23.58
N ARG A 57 8.20 -6.25 23.19
CA ARG A 57 9.52 -6.87 23.31
C ARG A 57 9.78 -7.21 24.79
N PRO A 58 10.26 -8.42 25.11
CA PRO A 58 10.58 -8.77 26.49
C PRO A 58 11.59 -7.77 27.07
N GLU A 59 11.32 -7.22 28.25
CA GLU A 59 12.29 -6.39 28.96
C GLU A 59 13.52 -7.26 29.29
N GLU A 60 14.69 -6.88 28.77
CA GLU A 60 15.94 -7.55 29.10
C GLU A 60 16.17 -7.39 30.61
N ARG A 61 16.01 -8.48 31.36
CA ARG A 61 16.31 -8.51 32.80
C ARG A 61 17.73 -8.01 33.00
N GLN A 62 17.89 -6.79 33.50
CA GLN A 62 19.17 -6.29 33.97
C GLN A 62 19.70 -7.30 34.99
N ARG A 63 20.79 -8.00 34.63
CA ARG A 63 21.53 -8.83 35.57
C ARG A 63 22.06 -7.90 36.65
N LYS A 64 21.39 -7.87 37.80
CA LYS A 64 21.96 -7.33 39.03
C LYS A 64 23.12 -8.25 39.41
N ASN A 65 24.33 -7.74 39.27
CA ASN A 65 25.54 -8.28 39.92
C ASN A 65 25.41 -8.14 41.44
#